data_AF-A0A8J4F9U2-F1
#
_entry.id   AF-A0A8J4F9U2-F1
#
_cell.length_a   1.000
_cell.length_b   1.000
_cell.length_c   1.000
_cell.angle_alpha   90.00
_cell.angle_beta   90.00
_cell.angle_gamma   90.00
#
_symmetry.space_group_name_H-M   'P 1'
#
loop_
_entity.id
_entity.type
_entity.pdbx_description
1 polymer ?
#
loop_
_entity_poly.entity_id
_entity_poly.type
_entity_poly.pdbx_seq_one_letter_code
_entity_poly.pdbx_strand_id
1 'polypeptide(L)'
;MLGHSSSLSSAHALAAVWSCGLRALSTSAAVLEAVSLGSPDSPLLVRLPSRPWGAVASLSKSEVQKASGSALPNRISVVRDCFSSFDQPQRPLGKLLRPLGPSSVAVASALVSHPEHRAVVDTYSLAPGGDRYDLEVAPGSVATDLVSFLRAQKQRVSLVPDVTAAELQAATSVVAAKKGVRQSTNEVLMVAPTAFGFNEQAAQDNSFMHAAAKPGEGNDLTRQVLREFAGLHHVLTQVAGVKVNLFEHNLSHGTPDACFPNNWFSTHPAGEAAGGVKEATLVFYPMKCPNRAAERREDIKKVLATKGYGRVYDMSVEEANKKYFEGTGVLVIDRVNGVVYVDISERADRSLAEEWTQKMGYKELVAFRSTDLRGKSVYHTNVMMAVGTGVAIVCADSVKDAKERQHLLSSLRRTHEVVEISLAQMDALCGNALELEDARGLPVMAMSTQAYNAFTEEQRRVMRRHVADLVHAPIDTLERVGGGGVRCTLAEIF
;
A
#
# COMPACT_ATOMS: atom_id res chain seq x y z
N MET A 1 -40.13 -38.13 57.63
CA MET A 1 -41.17 -37.31 56.97
C MET A 1 -40.51 -36.05 56.46
N LEU A 2 -40.57 -35.83 55.13
CA LEU A 2 -40.62 -34.56 54.39
C LEU A 2 -39.83 -33.36 54.97
N GLY A 3 -38.87 -32.71 54.32
CA GLY A 3 -38.35 -32.76 52.95
C GLY A 3 -37.34 -31.61 52.78
N HIS A 4 -36.28 -31.91 52.03
CA HIS A 4 -35.43 -31.10 51.12
C HIS A 4 -35.25 -29.57 51.34
N SER A 5 -34.10 -28.93 51.13
CA SER A 5 -32.76 -29.34 50.63
C SER A 5 -31.81 -28.11 50.69
N SER A 6 -30.55 -28.37 51.00
CA SER A 6 -29.27 -27.74 50.57
C SER A 6 -29.32 -26.70 49.42
N SER A 7 -28.47 -25.67 49.30
CA SER A 7 -27.02 -25.57 49.58
C SER A 7 -26.49 -24.12 49.52
N LEU A 8 -25.51 -23.82 50.38
CA LEU A 8 -24.18 -23.17 50.19
C LEU A 8 -23.93 -22.49 48.82
N SER A 9 -23.31 -21.30 48.70
CA SER A 9 -22.01 -20.90 49.27
C SER A 9 -21.74 -19.41 49.05
N SER A 10 -21.09 -18.81 50.03
CA SER A 10 -20.59 -17.45 50.13
C SER A 10 -19.24 -17.20 49.43
N ALA A 11 -19.00 -15.91 49.20
CA ALA A 11 -17.71 -15.20 49.09
C ALA A 11 -16.94 -15.32 47.76
N HIS A 12 -16.60 -14.17 47.16
CA HIS A 12 -15.23 -13.68 47.05
C HIS A 12 -15.22 -12.17 46.77
N ALA A 13 -14.28 -11.50 47.43
CA ALA A 13 -14.03 -10.06 47.41
C ALA A 13 -13.03 -9.66 46.30
N LEU A 14 -12.95 -8.34 46.08
CA LEU A 14 -11.85 -7.58 45.47
C LEU A 14 -11.63 -7.71 43.94
N ALA A 15 -12.18 -6.72 43.21
CA ALA A 15 -11.52 -6.15 42.03
C ALA A 15 -12.06 -4.73 41.78
N ALA A 16 -11.36 -3.72 42.31
CA ALA A 16 -11.49 -2.35 41.83
C ALA A 16 -10.76 -2.27 40.48
N VAL A 17 -11.52 -2.13 39.39
CA VAL A 17 -10.99 -1.87 38.04
C VAL A 17 -11.77 -0.70 37.44
N TRP A 18 -11.02 0.25 36.91
CA TRP A 18 -11.46 1.45 36.21
C TRP A 18 -12.64 1.20 35.27
N SER A 19 -13.82 1.72 35.63
CA SER A 19 -14.95 1.85 34.72
C SER A 19 -14.82 3.18 33.95
N CYS A 20 -14.06 3.18 32.85
CA CYS A 20 -14.19 4.23 31.85
C CYS A 20 -15.42 3.88 31.00
N GLY A 21 -16.48 4.67 31.13
CA GLY A 21 -17.80 4.36 30.58
C GLY A 21 -17.85 4.38 29.05
N LEU A 22 -17.91 3.21 28.44
CA LEU A 22 -18.55 3.01 27.14
C LEU A 22 -20.05 2.80 27.38
N ARG A 23 -20.85 3.88 27.29
CA ARG A 23 -22.30 3.74 27.13
C ARG A 23 -22.60 3.46 25.67
N ALA A 24 -22.93 2.22 25.35
CA ALA A 24 -23.77 1.91 24.21
C ALA A 24 -25.21 2.32 24.57
N LEU A 25 -25.76 3.30 23.86
CA LEU A 25 -27.18 3.65 23.92
C LEU A 25 -27.82 3.25 22.59
N SER A 26 -28.75 2.30 22.64
CA SER A 26 -29.58 1.94 21.49
C SER A 26 -30.88 2.74 21.46
N THR A 27 -31.38 2.90 20.23
CA THR A 27 -32.74 3.27 19.80
C THR A 27 -33.17 4.74 19.91
N SER A 28 -32.57 5.56 19.05
CA SER A 28 -33.22 6.54 18.16
C SER A 28 -32.20 6.84 17.05
N ALA A 29 -32.63 7.00 15.79
CA ALA A 29 -31.75 7.30 14.65
C ALA A 29 -31.19 8.74 14.71
N ALA A 30 -30.49 9.08 15.80
CA ALA A 30 -29.62 10.24 15.85
C ALA A 30 -28.35 9.88 15.08
N VAL A 31 -28.31 10.33 13.83
CA VAL A 31 -27.11 10.29 12.99
C VAL A 31 -25.95 10.85 13.82
N LEU A 32 -24.96 10.02 14.15
CA LEU A 32 -23.76 10.49 14.83
C LEU A 32 -23.05 11.50 13.90
N GLU A 33 -23.26 12.78 14.16
CA GLU A 33 -22.59 13.89 13.48
C GLU A 33 -21.30 14.32 14.20
N ALA A 34 -20.90 13.64 15.27
CA ALA A 34 -19.59 13.85 15.89
C ALA A 34 -18.89 12.54 16.26
N VAL A 35 -17.57 12.54 16.11
CA VAL A 35 -16.70 11.39 16.41
C VAL A 35 -15.47 11.86 17.18
N SER A 36 -15.22 11.25 18.34
CA SER A 36 -13.97 11.42 19.09
C SER A 36 -12.94 10.39 18.63
N LEU A 37 -11.69 10.82 18.43
CA LEU A 37 -10.57 9.96 18.04
C LEU A 37 -9.90 9.24 19.23
N GLY A 38 -10.46 9.37 20.44
CA GLY A 38 -10.01 8.61 21.62
C GLY A 38 -8.75 9.13 22.33
N SER A 39 -8.05 10.12 21.77
CA SER A 39 -6.98 10.85 22.46
C SER A 39 -7.52 12.15 23.09
N PRO A 40 -7.12 12.53 24.33
CA PRO A 40 -7.55 13.77 24.98
C PRO A 40 -7.25 15.04 24.18
N ASP A 41 -6.17 15.02 23.40
CA ASP A 41 -5.69 16.17 22.64
C ASP A 41 -6.20 16.20 21.19
N SER A 42 -6.87 15.13 20.74
CA SER A 42 -7.42 15.08 19.38
C SER A 42 -8.71 15.90 19.29
N PRO A 43 -8.87 16.72 18.25
CA PRO A 43 -10.10 17.48 18.06
C PRO A 43 -11.29 16.55 17.83
N LEU A 44 -12.46 17.00 18.25
CA LEU A 44 -13.72 16.32 17.93
C LEU A 44 -14.02 16.53 16.45
N LEU A 45 -14.14 15.43 15.69
CA LEU A 45 -14.61 15.49 14.31
C LEU A 45 -16.10 15.76 14.32
N VAL A 46 -16.56 16.72 13.52
CA VAL A 46 -17.96 17.15 13.48
C VAL A 46 -18.43 17.25 12.02
N ARG A 47 -19.66 16.84 11.76
CA ARG A 47 -20.41 17.15 10.55
C ARG A 47 -21.40 18.25 10.89
N LEU A 48 -21.39 19.36 10.15
CA LEU A 48 -22.35 20.43 10.40
C LEU A 48 -23.69 20.11 9.72
N PRO A 49 -24.84 20.47 10.32
CA PRO A 49 -26.15 20.26 9.71
C PRO A 49 -26.34 21.12 8.47
N SER A 50 -25.83 22.36 8.51
CA SER A 50 -25.73 23.24 7.35
C SER A 50 -24.46 22.93 6.55
N ARG A 51 -24.55 23.01 5.23
CA ARG A 51 -23.43 22.71 4.32
C ARG A 51 -22.78 23.99 3.79
N PRO A 52 -21.71 24.50 4.41
CA PRO A 52 -20.98 25.61 3.82
C PRO A 52 -20.19 25.11 2.59
N TRP A 53 -20.12 25.94 1.54
CA TRP A 53 -19.35 25.65 0.32
C TRP A 53 -17.84 25.48 0.59
N GLY A 54 -17.34 26.09 1.67
CA GLY A 54 -15.96 26.01 2.11
C GLY A 54 -15.83 26.21 3.61
N ALA A 55 -14.59 26.39 4.07
CA ALA A 55 -14.36 26.85 5.43
C ALA A 55 -14.96 28.26 5.62
N VAL A 56 -15.55 28.51 6.78
CA VAL A 56 -16.05 29.84 7.16
C VAL A 56 -15.13 30.42 8.23
N ALA A 57 -15.02 31.74 8.34
CA ALA A 57 -14.09 32.37 9.27
C ALA A 57 -14.40 32.06 10.75
N SER A 58 -15.68 31.89 11.08
CA SER A 58 -16.12 31.51 12.42
C SER A 58 -17.42 30.72 12.37
N LEU A 59 -17.64 29.89 13.40
CA LEU A 59 -18.85 29.10 13.63
C LEU A 59 -19.44 29.43 14.99
N SER A 60 -20.77 29.56 15.10
CA SER A 60 -21.38 29.74 16.42
C SER A 60 -21.28 28.45 17.23
N LYS A 61 -21.02 28.54 18.54
CA LYS A 61 -21.00 27.36 19.42
C LYS A 61 -22.33 26.61 19.41
N SER A 62 -23.45 27.33 19.28
CA SER A 62 -24.77 26.73 19.17
C SER A 62 -24.96 25.84 17.95
N GLU A 63 -24.36 26.19 16.80
CA GLU A 63 -24.43 25.35 15.58
C GLU A 63 -23.63 24.06 15.77
N VAL A 64 -22.44 24.16 16.35
CA VAL A 64 -21.59 22.98 16.63
C VAL A 64 -22.23 22.08 17.71
N GLN A 65 -22.94 22.67 18.67
CA GLN A 65 -23.59 21.92 19.73
C GLN A 65 -24.79 21.12 19.21
N LYS A 66 -25.52 21.65 18.21
CA LYS A 66 -26.59 20.91 17.52
C LYS A 66 -26.06 19.66 16.81
N ALA A 67 -24.85 19.72 16.25
CA ALA A 67 -24.21 18.57 15.59
C ALA A 67 -23.65 17.53 16.57
N SER A 68 -23.00 17.98 17.66
CA SER A 68 -22.25 17.09 18.55
C SER A 68 -23.08 16.44 19.65
N GLY A 69 -24.21 17.03 20.03
CA GLY A 69 -25.09 16.55 21.11
C GLY A 69 -24.43 16.39 22.49
N SER A 70 -23.22 16.93 22.70
CA SER A 70 -22.37 16.69 23.87
C SER A 70 -21.58 17.93 24.30
N ALA A 71 -20.80 17.83 25.39
CA ALA A 71 -19.91 18.89 25.83
C ALA A 71 -18.80 19.11 24.78
N LEU A 72 -18.72 20.34 24.26
CA LEU A 72 -17.81 20.66 23.18
C LEU A 72 -16.38 20.91 23.70
N PRO A 73 -15.35 20.34 23.06
CA PRO A 73 -13.96 20.62 23.39
C PRO A 73 -13.52 22.01 22.91
N ASN A 74 -12.35 22.44 23.35
CA ASN A 74 -11.73 23.69 22.88
C ASN A 74 -11.34 23.65 21.40
N ARG A 75 -11.26 22.47 20.78
CA ARG A 75 -10.85 22.32 19.39
C ARG A 75 -11.72 21.31 18.66
N ILE A 76 -12.25 21.71 17.51
CA ILE A 76 -13.13 20.89 16.67
C ILE A 76 -12.58 20.83 15.23
N SER A 77 -12.99 19.81 14.50
CA SER A 77 -12.62 19.61 13.11
C SER A 77 -13.84 19.27 12.28
N VAL A 78 -14.27 20.21 11.43
CA VAL A 78 -15.43 20.04 10.57
C VAL A 78 -15.07 19.24 9.34
N VAL A 79 -15.72 18.09 9.14
CA VAL A 79 -15.55 17.23 7.97
C VAL A 79 -16.54 17.64 6.89
N ARG A 80 -16.09 17.84 5.66
CA ARG A 80 -16.93 18.18 4.50
C ARG A 80 -16.62 17.28 3.31
N ASP A 81 -17.64 16.98 2.51
CA ASP A 81 -17.44 16.30 1.23
C ASP A 81 -16.93 17.30 0.19
N CYS A 82 -15.85 16.95 -0.53
CA CYS A 82 -15.15 17.86 -1.45
C CYS A 82 -15.98 18.27 -2.66
N PHE A 83 -16.72 17.31 -3.23
CA PHE A 83 -17.31 17.46 -4.57
C PHE A 83 -18.83 17.24 -4.62
N SER A 84 -19.51 17.01 -3.49
CA SER A 84 -20.95 16.73 -3.55
C SER A 84 -21.74 17.97 -4.00
N SER A 85 -22.78 17.80 -4.80
CA SER A 85 -23.64 18.91 -5.23
C SER A 85 -24.46 19.47 -4.05
N PHE A 86 -24.81 20.76 -4.07
CA PHE A 86 -25.51 21.44 -2.96
C PHE A 86 -26.87 20.80 -2.60
N ASP A 87 -27.53 20.19 -3.59
CA ASP A 87 -28.81 19.50 -3.48
C ASP A 87 -28.71 18.06 -2.93
N GLN A 88 -27.50 17.50 -2.84
CA GLN A 88 -27.31 16.17 -2.25
C GLN A 88 -27.16 16.24 -0.73
N PRO A 89 -27.79 15.31 0.01
CA PRO A 89 -27.61 15.21 1.45
C PRO A 89 -26.15 14.89 1.77
N GLN A 90 -25.62 15.50 2.83
CA GLN A 90 -24.27 15.21 3.30
C GLN A 90 -24.17 13.74 3.75
N ARG A 91 -23.05 13.08 3.44
CA ARG A 91 -22.84 11.72 3.94
C ARG A 91 -22.67 11.76 5.46
N PRO A 92 -23.36 10.90 6.23
CA PRO A 92 -23.16 10.79 7.67
C PRO A 92 -21.69 10.53 8.02
N LEU A 93 -21.19 11.12 9.12
CA LEU A 93 -19.80 10.94 9.54
C LEU A 93 -19.48 9.46 9.83
N GLY A 94 -20.42 8.73 10.45
CA GLY A 94 -20.30 7.29 10.70
C GLY A 94 -20.30 6.40 9.45
N LYS A 95 -20.61 6.95 8.26
CA LYS A 95 -20.41 6.26 6.97
C LYS A 95 -19.03 6.53 6.37
N LEU A 96 -18.34 7.58 6.83
CA LEU A 96 -17.00 7.92 6.36
C LEU A 96 -15.91 7.28 7.21
N LEU A 97 -16.09 7.28 8.54
CA LEU A 97 -15.09 6.74 9.46
C LEU A 97 -15.70 6.21 10.75
N ARG A 98 -14.94 5.34 11.42
CA ARG A 98 -15.26 4.77 12.74
C ARG A 98 -13.97 4.54 13.53
N PRO A 99 -13.81 5.11 14.74
CA PRO A 99 -12.70 4.76 15.62
C PRO A 99 -12.74 3.27 15.97
N LEU A 100 -11.60 2.60 15.82
CA LEU A 100 -11.40 1.20 16.21
C LEU A 100 -10.60 1.09 17.52
N GLY A 101 -10.23 2.22 18.14
CA GLY A 101 -9.46 2.25 19.37
C GLY A 101 -8.82 3.62 19.58
N PRO A 102 -7.91 3.76 20.57
CA PRO A 102 -7.27 5.04 20.90
C PRO A 102 -6.38 5.61 19.78
N SER A 103 -5.86 4.75 18.91
CA SER A 103 -4.88 5.11 17.87
C SER A 103 -5.18 4.44 16.52
N SER A 104 -6.43 4.03 16.29
CA SER A 104 -6.83 3.39 15.04
C SER A 104 -8.23 3.79 14.62
N VAL A 105 -8.42 3.97 13.32
CA VAL A 105 -9.68 4.41 12.71
C VAL A 105 -9.92 3.65 11.40
N ALA A 106 -11.10 3.07 11.27
CA ALA A 106 -11.61 2.57 10.00
C ALA A 106 -12.09 3.74 9.15
N VAL A 107 -11.73 3.76 7.88
CA VAL A 107 -12.10 4.80 6.91
C VAL A 107 -12.66 4.14 5.66
N ALA A 108 -13.74 4.67 5.10
CA ALA A 108 -14.36 4.13 3.90
C ALA A 108 -13.35 4.15 2.73
N SER A 109 -13.07 2.99 2.14
CA SER A 109 -12.11 2.85 1.03
C SER A 109 -12.49 3.70 -0.19
N ALA A 110 -13.79 3.95 -0.37
CA ALA A 110 -14.32 4.83 -1.41
C ALA A 110 -13.78 6.27 -1.33
N LEU A 111 -13.43 6.77 -0.13
CA LEU A 111 -12.82 8.12 0.01
C LEU A 111 -11.46 8.22 -0.68
N VAL A 112 -10.80 7.08 -0.86
CA VAL A 112 -9.47 6.99 -1.44
C VAL A 112 -9.53 6.55 -2.90
N SER A 113 -10.34 5.54 -3.20
CA SER A 113 -10.42 4.96 -4.54
C SER A 113 -11.26 5.80 -5.53
N HIS A 114 -12.09 6.71 -5.04
CA HIS A 114 -12.97 7.56 -5.86
C HIS A 114 -12.74 9.03 -5.53
N PRO A 115 -12.04 9.80 -6.40
CA PRO A 115 -11.75 11.21 -6.15
C PRO A 115 -12.99 12.06 -5.82
N GLU A 116 -14.11 11.81 -6.49
CA GLU A 116 -15.41 12.47 -6.27
C GLU A 116 -15.99 12.23 -4.86
N HIS A 117 -15.55 11.17 -4.20
CA HIS A 117 -15.96 10.83 -2.85
C HIS A 117 -15.06 11.41 -1.77
N ARG A 118 -14.00 12.17 -2.10
CA ARG A 118 -13.08 12.69 -1.07
C ARG A 118 -13.77 13.58 -0.03
N ALA A 119 -13.18 13.60 1.16
CA ALA A 119 -13.59 14.45 2.25
C ALA A 119 -12.40 15.28 2.76
N VAL A 120 -12.69 16.52 3.14
CA VAL A 120 -11.73 17.47 3.71
C VAL A 120 -12.13 17.88 5.12
N VAL A 121 -11.17 18.41 5.86
CA VAL A 121 -11.27 18.80 7.24
C VAL A 121 -10.82 20.25 7.41
N ASP A 122 -11.63 21.03 8.10
CA ASP A 122 -11.30 22.38 8.57
C ASP A 122 -11.27 22.39 10.09
N THR A 123 -10.20 22.88 10.69
CA THR A 123 -10.00 22.88 12.14
C THR A 123 -10.30 24.24 12.72
N TYR A 124 -11.02 24.27 13.84
CA TYR A 124 -11.40 25.48 14.54
C TYR A 124 -11.06 25.38 16.03
N SER A 125 -10.69 26.50 16.62
CA SER A 125 -10.42 26.64 18.05
C SER A 125 -11.48 27.54 18.70
N LEU A 126 -11.87 27.22 19.93
CA LEU A 126 -12.83 27.98 20.71
C LEU A 126 -12.25 29.37 21.01
N ALA A 127 -13.00 30.41 20.64
CA ALA A 127 -12.60 31.80 20.89
C ALA A 127 -12.54 32.08 22.41
N PRO A 128 -11.74 33.06 22.87
CA PRO A 128 -11.62 33.39 24.30
C PRO A 128 -12.95 33.70 24.99
N GLY A 129 -13.95 34.20 24.26
CA GLY A 129 -15.30 34.47 24.76
C GLY A 129 -16.17 33.22 24.96
N GLY A 130 -15.74 32.07 24.45
CA GLY A 130 -16.42 30.78 24.63
C GLY A 130 -17.76 30.63 23.90
N ASP A 131 -18.11 31.58 23.03
CA ASP A 131 -19.38 31.72 22.31
C ASP A 131 -19.29 31.28 20.83
N ARG A 132 -18.08 31.29 20.26
CA ARG A 132 -17.81 30.89 18.87
C ARG A 132 -16.51 30.12 18.70
N TYR A 133 -16.36 29.47 17.56
CA TYR A 133 -15.16 28.80 17.10
C TYR A 133 -14.55 29.59 15.94
N ASP A 134 -13.29 29.96 16.04
CA ASP A 134 -12.56 30.68 14.99
C ASP A 134 -11.71 29.68 14.17
N LEU A 135 -11.70 29.86 12.84
CA LEU A 135 -10.97 29.00 11.92
C LEU A 135 -9.45 29.08 12.17
N GLU A 136 -8.79 27.94 12.26
CA GLU A 136 -7.33 27.90 12.29
C GLU A 136 -6.80 28.18 10.87
N VAL A 137 -5.80 29.07 10.77
CA VAL A 137 -5.17 29.45 9.49
C VAL A 137 -3.73 28.91 9.35
N ALA A 138 -3.37 27.93 10.17
CA ALA A 138 -2.09 27.24 10.07
C ALA A 138 -2.05 26.28 8.86
N PRO A 139 -0.87 26.02 8.27
CA PRO A 139 -0.73 24.99 7.23
C PRO A 139 -1.32 23.64 7.70
N GLY A 140 -2.15 23.01 6.87
CA GLY A 140 -2.80 21.73 7.19
C GLY A 140 -3.98 21.82 8.16
N SER A 141 -4.54 23.02 8.38
CA SER A 141 -5.75 23.20 9.21
C SER A 141 -7.01 23.54 8.41
N VAL A 142 -6.89 23.92 7.13
CA VAL A 142 -8.01 24.26 6.24
C VAL A 142 -8.00 23.35 5.02
N ALA A 143 -9.17 22.86 4.61
CA ALA A 143 -9.40 21.98 3.47
C ALA A 143 -8.41 20.80 3.40
N THR A 144 -8.03 20.27 4.56
CA THR A 144 -7.04 19.20 4.65
C THR A 144 -7.71 17.87 4.36
N ASP A 145 -7.14 17.04 3.49
CA ASP A 145 -7.68 15.72 3.20
C ASP A 145 -7.89 14.91 4.50
N LEU A 146 -9.04 14.26 4.64
CA LEU A 146 -9.44 13.57 5.87
C LEU A 146 -8.44 12.49 6.29
N VAL A 147 -7.87 11.74 5.36
CA VAL A 147 -6.89 10.70 5.67
C VAL A 147 -5.60 11.35 6.18
N SER A 148 -5.12 12.38 5.49
CA SER A 148 -3.94 13.14 5.91
C SER A 148 -4.13 13.75 7.29
N PHE A 149 -5.32 14.29 7.55
CA PHE A 149 -5.70 14.83 8.86
C PHE A 149 -5.63 13.77 9.95
N LEU A 150 -6.26 12.60 9.74
CA LEU A 150 -6.27 11.51 10.73
C LEU A 150 -4.85 11.05 11.08
N ARG A 151 -3.95 11.01 10.10
CA ARG A 151 -2.55 10.67 10.33
C ARG A 151 -1.77 11.73 11.07
N ALA A 152 -2.03 13.01 10.79
CA ALA A 152 -1.47 14.10 11.60
C ALA A 152 -1.91 13.98 13.06
N GLN A 153 -3.10 13.41 13.32
CA GLN A 153 -3.57 13.04 14.66
C GLN A 153 -3.02 11.69 15.18
N LYS A 154 -1.97 11.14 14.54
CA LYS A 154 -1.31 9.87 14.88
C LYS A 154 -2.25 8.65 14.87
N GLN A 155 -3.35 8.72 14.12
CA GLN A 155 -4.26 7.58 13.93
C GLN A 155 -3.72 6.65 12.85
N ARG A 156 -3.75 5.34 13.12
CA ARG A 156 -3.58 4.31 12.09
C ARG A 156 -4.88 4.17 11.31
N VAL A 157 -4.83 4.49 10.02
CA VAL A 157 -6.00 4.45 9.12
C VAL A 157 -6.10 3.08 8.46
N SER A 158 -7.23 2.40 8.66
CA SER A 158 -7.55 1.13 7.98
C SER A 158 -8.66 1.35 6.97
N LEU A 159 -8.38 1.13 5.69
CA LEU A 159 -9.38 1.28 4.63
C LEU A 159 -10.31 0.06 4.60
N VAL A 160 -11.62 0.31 4.65
CA VAL A 160 -12.63 -0.74 4.65
C VAL A 160 -13.75 -0.43 3.66
N PRO A 161 -14.32 -1.44 2.98
CA PRO A 161 -15.46 -1.23 2.09
C PRO A 161 -16.73 -0.81 2.85
N ASP A 162 -16.92 -1.33 4.06
CA ASP A 162 -18.00 -0.94 4.97
C ASP A 162 -17.46 -0.60 6.36
N VAL A 163 -17.50 0.69 6.67
CA VAL A 163 -17.09 1.26 7.97
C VAL A 163 -17.96 0.74 9.12
N THR A 164 -19.24 0.42 8.85
CA THR A 164 -20.17 -0.01 9.89
C THR A 164 -19.91 -1.45 10.35
N ALA A 165 -19.33 -2.28 9.48
CA ALA A 165 -18.93 -3.65 9.77
C ALA A 165 -17.49 -3.77 10.30
N ALA A 166 -16.73 -2.67 10.40
CA ALA A 166 -15.34 -2.72 10.84
C ALA A 166 -15.22 -3.08 12.33
N GLU A 167 -14.39 -4.08 12.63
CA GLU A 167 -14.13 -4.59 13.98
C GLU A 167 -12.77 -4.15 14.52
N LEU A 168 -12.61 -4.23 15.85
CA LEU A 168 -11.36 -3.98 16.55
C LEU A 168 -10.32 -5.02 16.10
N GLN A 169 -9.34 -4.62 15.30
CA GLN A 169 -8.15 -5.45 15.08
C GLN A 169 -7.14 -5.19 16.19
N ALA A 170 -6.72 -6.24 16.89
CA ALA A 170 -5.67 -6.14 17.89
C ALA A 170 -4.39 -5.61 17.21
N ALA A 171 -3.93 -4.43 17.62
CA ALA A 171 -2.68 -3.87 17.15
C ALA A 171 -1.53 -4.77 17.64
N THR A 172 -0.97 -5.58 16.74
CA THR A 172 0.30 -6.27 17.01
C THR A 172 1.42 -5.23 17.08
N SER A 173 2.25 -5.32 18.12
CA SER A 173 3.48 -4.54 18.21
C SER A 173 4.44 -5.00 17.13
N VAL A 174 4.62 -4.20 16.08
CA VAL A 174 5.64 -4.44 15.07
C VAL A 174 6.95 -3.87 15.59
N VAL A 175 7.96 -4.73 15.70
CA VAL A 175 9.29 -4.32 16.15
C VAL A 175 9.92 -3.51 15.01
N ALA A 176 10.26 -2.25 15.29
CA ALA A 176 10.99 -1.41 14.33
C ALA A 176 12.31 -2.10 13.93
N ALA A 177 12.64 -2.06 12.63
CA ALA A 177 13.87 -2.64 12.12
C ALA A 177 15.08 -2.03 12.86
N LYS A 178 15.98 -2.89 13.36
CA LYS A 178 17.25 -2.46 13.98
C LYS A 178 18.07 -1.66 12.97
N LYS A 179 18.84 -0.67 13.44
CA LYS A 179 19.87 0.02 12.62
C LYS A 179 20.79 -1.03 11.98
N GLY A 180 20.68 -1.20 10.66
CA GLY A 180 21.34 -2.22 9.84
C GLY A 180 20.91 -2.10 8.37
N VAL A 181 21.25 -3.08 7.54
CA VAL A 181 20.76 -3.18 6.15
C VAL A 181 19.24 -3.20 6.15
N ARG A 182 18.60 -2.36 5.33
CA ARG A 182 17.13 -2.29 5.23
C ARG A 182 16.62 -3.20 4.12
N GLN A 183 15.53 -3.90 4.38
CA GLN A 183 14.83 -4.67 3.36
C GLN A 183 14.03 -3.78 2.41
N SER A 184 13.39 -2.75 2.97
CA SER A 184 12.43 -1.88 2.30
C SER A 184 12.78 -0.41 2.50
N THR A 185 12.08 0.47 1.79
CA THR A 185 12.28 1.92 1.81
C THR A 185 10.93 2.62 1.97
N ASN A 186 10.98 3.87 2.44
CA ASN A 186 9.82 4.76 2.50
C ASN A 186 9.64 5.58 1.20
N GLU A 187 10.49 5.39 0.19
CA GLU A 187 10.51 6.20 -1.03
C GLU A 187 10.49 5.34 -2.31
N VAL A 188 9.61 5.71 -3.25
CA VAL A 188 9.44 5.01 -4.52
C VAL A 188 9.32 6.00 -5.68
N LEU A 189 9.51 5.50 -6.89
CA LEU A 189 9.16 6.16 -8.13
C LEU A 189 7.95 5.47 -8.76
N MET A 190 7.02 6.27 -9.26
CA MET A 190 5.85 5.81 -10.02
C MET A 190 5.75 6.60 -11.33
N VAL A 191 5.17 5.99 -12.36
CA VAL A 191 4.90 6.64 -13.64
C VAL A 191 3.40 6.59 -13.92
N ALA A 192 2.77 7.75 -14.02
CA ALA A 192 1.34 7.88 -14.26
C ALA A 192 0.98 7.28 -15.64
N PRO A 193 -0.09 6.47 -15.72
CA PRO A 193 -0.49 5.76 -16.94
C PRO A 193 -1.24 6.66 -17.95
N THR A 194 -0.67 7.82 -18.32
CA THR A 194 -1.34 8.85 -19.14
C THR A 194 -1.48 8.50 -20.63
N ALA A 195 -0.79 7.45 -21.10
CA ALA A 195 -0.91 6.90 -22.46
C ALA A 195 -1.03 5.36 -22.46
N PHE A 196 -1.80 4.83 -21.51
CA PHE A 196 -1.95 3.39 -21.29
C PHE A 196 -2.82 2.71 -22.36
N GLY A 197 -2.52 1.43 -22.61
CA GLY A 197 -3.35 0.55 -23.43
C GLY A 197 -2.70 -0.82 -23.60
N PHE A 198 -3.37 -1.71 -24.33
CA PHE A 198 -2.86 -3.07 -24.53
C PHE A 198 -1.53 -3.09 -25.30
N ASN A 199 -0.49 -3.70 -24.72
CA ASN A 199 0.81 -3.86 -25.35
C ASN A 199 0.93 -5.22 -26.06
N GLU A 200 0.74 -5.23 -27.39
CA GLU A 200 0.84 -6.43 -28.23
C GLU A 200 2.24 -7.09 -28.19
N GLN A 201 3.32 -6.33 -27.94
CA GLN A 201 4.68 -6.90 -27.87
C GLN A 201 4.89 -7.68 -26.57
N ALA A 202 4.46 -7.11 -25.44
CA ALA A 202 4.62 -7.73 -24.12
C ALA A 202 3.61 -8.86 -23.85
N ALA A 203 2.43 -8.82 -24.48
CA ALA A 203 1.41 -9.85 -24.29
C ALA A 203 1.77 -11.22 -24.88
N GLN A 204 2.83 -11.32 -25.69
CA GLN A 204 3.25 -12.60 -26.31
C GLN A 204 3.73 -13.63 -25.28
N ASP A 205 4.33 -13.17 -24.19
CA ASP A 205 4.88 -13.99 -23.11
C ASP A 205 4.35 -13.61 -21.72
N ASN A 206 3.57 -12.54 -21.58
CA ASN A 206 2.83 -12.24 -20.35
C ASN A 206 1.40 -12.81 -20.39
N SER A 207 1.21 -13.97 -19.75
CA SER A 207 -0.08 -14.67 -19.67
C SER A 207 -1.13 -13.99 -18.77
N PHE A 208 -0.74 -12.95 -18.03
CA PHE A 208 -1.62 -12.15 -17.16
C PHE A 208 -2.23 -10.94 -17.88
N MET A 209 -1.80 -10.65 -19.11
CA MET A 209 -2.39 -9.60 -19.92
C MET A 209 -3.63 -10.11 -20.68
N HIS A 210 -4.74 -9.41 -20.56
CA HIS A 210 -5.95 -9.65 -21.34
C HIS A 210 -6.15 -8.57 -22.40
N ALA A 211 -6.59 -8.99 -23.58
CA ALA A 211 -6.83 -8.09 -24.72
C ALA A 211 -7.81 -6.96 -24.34
N ALA A 212 -7.45 -5.74 -24.72
CA ALA A 212 -8.24 -4.54 -24.48
C ALA A 212 -8.03 -3.51 -25.61
N ALA A 213 -8.55 -2.29 -25.43
CA ALA A 213 -8.32 -1.20 -26.37
C ALA A 213 -6.83 -0.84 -26.50
N LYS A 214 -6.42 -0.45 -27.71
CA LYS A 214 -5.08 0.09 -27.98
C LYS A 214 -4.87 1.42 -27.25
N PRO A 215 -3.61 1.82 -26.97
CA PRO A 215 -3.31 3.11 -26.36
C PRO A 215 -3.94 4.28 -27.11
N GLY A 216 -4.52 5.22 -26.37
CA GLY A 216 -5.16 6.41 -26.93
C GLY A 216 -5.34 7.48 -25.87
N GLU A 217 -5.01 8.72 -26.23
CA GLU A 217 -5.11 9.88 -25.36
C GLU A 217 -6.57 10.09 -24.96
N GLY A 218 -6.83 10.15 -23.65
CA GLY A 218 -8.17 10.38 -23.12
C GLY A 218 -9.20 9.30 -23.46
N ASN A 219 -8.80 8.10 -23.90
CA ASN A 219 -9.75 7.01 -24.09
C ASN A 219 -10.31 6.53 -22.72
N ASP A 220 -11.44 5.80 -22.75
CA ASP A 220 -12.10 5.35 -21.50
C ASP A 220 -11.22 4.43 -20.65
N LEU A 221 -10.40 3.59 -21.30
CA LEU A 221 -9.47 2.70 -20.63
C LEU A 221 -8.40 3.48 -19.84
N THR A 222 -7.72 4.43 -20.49
CA THR A 222 -6.73 5.33 -19.89
C THR A 222 -7.36 6.11 -18.74
N ARG A 223 -8.58 6.65 -18.92
CA ARG A 223 -9.29 7.34 -17.84
C ARG A 223 -9.56 6.44 -16.63
N GLN A 224 -9.99 5.20 -16.87
CA GLN A 224 -10.26 4.23 -15.82
C GLN A 224 -8.98 3.85 -15.07
N VAL A 225 -7.91 3.53 -15.79
CA VAL A 225 -6.61 3.16 -15.21
C VAL A 225 -5.97 4.32 -14.47
N LEU A 226 -6.12 5.57 -14.96
CA LEU A 226 -5.67 6.76 -14.23
C LEU A 226 -6.41 6.95 -12.90
N ARG A 227 -7.71 6.64 -12.82
CA ARG A 227 -8.45 6.70 -11.55
C ARG A 227 -7.94 5.66 -10.56
N GLU A 228 -7.76 4.42 -11.02
CA GLU A 228 -7.18 3.33 -10.22
C GLU A 228 -5.78 3.69 -9.70
N PHE A 229 -4.91 4.17 -10.59
CA PHE A 229 -3.57 4.63 -10.25
C PHE A 229 -3.57 5.80 -9.27
N ALA A 230 -4.46 6.79 -9.45
CA ALA A 230 -4.61 7.90 -8.52
C ALA A 230 -5.08 7.43 -7.13
N GLY A 231 -5.93 6.41 -7.08
CA GLY A 231 -6.31 5.71 -5.85
C GLY A 231 -5.11 5.07 -5.16
N LEU A 232 -4.31 4.28 -5.88
CA LEU A 232 -3.08 3.68 -5.38
C LEU A 232 -2.09 4.74 -4.87
N HIS A 233 -1.84 5.79 -5.65
CA HIS A 233 -0.99 6.91 -5.25
C HIS A 233 -1.47 7.57 -3.95
N HIS A 234 -2.78 7.77 -3.80
CA HIS A 234 -3.36 8.31 -2.57
C HIS A 234 -3.18 7.34 -1.39
N VAL A 235 -3.43 6.04 -1.56
CA VAL A 235 -3.18 5.04 -0.51
C VAL A 235 -1.72 5.11 -0.05
N LEU A 236 -0.78 5.07 -0.98
CA LEU A 236 0.66 5.07 -0.65
C LEU A 236 1.08 6.36 0.06
N THR A 237 0.71 7.52 -0.48
CA THR A 237 1.15 8.81 0.07
C THR A 237 0.36 9.22 1.31
N GLN A 238 -0.97 9.18 1.22
CA GLN A 238 -1.86 9.72 2.25
C GLN A 238 -2.24 8.70 3.30
N VAL A 239 -2.29 7.39 3.03
CA VAL A 239 -2.57 6.38 4.08
C VAL A 239 -1.28 5.85 4.69
N ALA A 240 -0.34 5.37 3.88
CA ALA A 240 0.91 4.78 4.38
C ALA A 240 1.99 5.83 4.66
N GLY A 241 2.11 6.88 3.84
CA GLY A 241 3.17 7.91 3.99
C GLY A 241 4.44 7.59 3.25
N VAL A 242 4.32 6.76 2.22
CA VAL A 242 5.38 6.52 1.26
C VAL A 242 5.58 7.81 0.46
N LYS A 243 6.83 8.23 0.31
CA LYS A 243 7.23 9.32 -0.57
C LYS A 243 7.19 8.79 -2.00
N VAL A 244 6.41 9.43 -2.86
CA VAL A 244 6.30 9.04 -4.28
C VAL A 244 6.92 10.13 -5.15
N ASN A 245 7.93 9.74 -5.93
CA ASN A 245 8.45 10.54 -7.02
C ASN A 245 7.64 10.22 -8.28
N LEU A 246 6.67 11.08 -8.60
CA LEU A 246 5.73 10.83 -9.68
C LEU A 246 6.24 11.44 -11.01
N PHE A 247 6.31 10.60 -12.03
CA PHE A 247 6.51 11.00 -13.42
C PHE A 247 5.26 10.70 -14.24
N GLU A 248 5.17 11.23 -15.44
CA GLU A 248 4.09 10.94 -16.39
C GLU A 248 4.66 10.46 -17.72
N HIS A 249 3.89 9.70 -18.49
CA HIS A 249 4.27 9.27 -19.85
C HIS A 249 3.15 9.58 -20.84
N ASN A 250 3.44 10.26 -21.93
CA ASN A 250 2.47 10.54 -23.01
C ASN A 250 2.64 9.59 -24.20
N LEU A 251 1.73 9.69 -25.18
CA LEU A 251 1.71 8.82 -26.36
C LEU A 251 2.98 8.90 -27.20
N SER A 252 3.67 10.04 -27.24
CA SER A 252 4.86 10.22 -28.09
C SER A 252 6.04 9.38 -27.63
N HIS A 253 6.03 8.87 -26.40
CA HIS A 253 7.02 7.90 -25.94
C HIS A 253 6.84 6.51 -26.59
N GLY A 254 5.62 6.13 -27.01
CA GLY A 254 5.36 4.80 -27.57
C GLY A 254 5.50 3.65 -26.56
N THR A 255 5.40 3.92 -25.26
CA THR A 255 5.68 2.99 -24.16
C THR A 255 4.45 2.75 -23.26
N PRO A 256 3.47 1.94 -23.70
CA PRO A 256 2.19 1.76 -22.98
C PRO A 256 2.33 1.13 -21.58
N ASP A 257 3.42 0.40 -21.34
CA ASP A 257 3.73 -0.28 -20.07
C ASP A 257 4.65 0.56 -19.15
N ALA A 258 4.93 1.82 -19.49
CA ALA A 258 5.83 2.68 -18.71
C ALA A 258 5.39 2.87 -17.25
N CYS A 259 4.12 2.59 -16.93
CA CYS A 259 3.61 2.54 -15.56
C CYS A 259 4.20 1.42 -14.70
N PHE A 260 5.04 0.54 -15.25
CA PHE A 260 5.81 -0.50 -14.56
C PHE A 260 7.33 -0.20 -14.53
N PRO A 261 7.76 0.85 -13.81
CA PRO A 261 9.16 1.32 -13.85
C PRO A 261 10.16 0.34 -13.24
N ASN A 262 9.69 -0.59 -12.41
CA ASN A 262 10.53 -1.51 -11.63
C ASN A 262 11.31 -2.52 -12.49
N ASN A 263 10.95 -2.65 -13.77
CA ASN A 263 11.54 -3.65 -14.67
C ASN A 263 12.83 -3.17 -15.35
N TRP A 264 13.07 -1.86 -15.48
CA TRP A 264 14.22 -1.38 -16.26
C TRP A 264 15.33 -0.77 -15.40
N PHE A 265 15.06 -0.45 -14.13
CA PHE A 265 16.09 -0.05 -13.18
C PHE A 265 15.83 -0.52 -11.74
N SER A 266 16.88 -0.42 -10.93
CA SER A 266 16.79 -0.51 -9.47
C SER A 266 17.87 0.31 -8.81
N THR A 267 17.61 0.68 -7.55
CA THR A 267 18.56 1.41 -6.71
C THR A 267 19.11 0.52 -5.59
N HIS A 268 20.38 0.69 -5.27
CA HIS A 268 21.10 -0.11 -4.28
C HIS A 268 22.00 0.80 -3.43
N PRO A 269 21.69 1.06 -2.14
CA PRO A 269 22.50 1.92 -1.30
C PRO A 269 23.78 1.19 -0.84
N ALA A 270 24.80 1.97 -0.48
CA ALA A 270 26.01 1.42 0.11
C ALA A 270 25.69 0.66 1.42
N GLY A 271 26.33 -0.49 1.61
CA GLY A 271 26.12 -1.37 2.76
C GLY A 271 25.04 -2.43 2.56
N GLU A 272 24.25 -2.38 1.48
CA GLU A 272 23.32 -3.45 1.10
C GLU A 272 24.01 -4.82 0.93
N ALA A 273 23.23 -5.90 0.94
CA ALA A 273 23.69 -7.28 0.75
C ALA A 273 24.62 -7.73 1.89
N ALA A 274 24.23 -7.38 3.13
CA ALA A 274 25.07 -7.55 4.31
C ALA A 274 26.51 -6.98 4.14
N GLY A 275 26.62 -5.81 3.50
CA GLY A 275 27.88 -5.12 3.24
C GLY A 275 28.56 -5.47 1.90
N GLY A 276 27.89 -6.21 1.03
CA GLY A 276 28.36 -6.55 -0.31
C GLY A 276 28.42 -5.35 -1.25
N VAL A 277 27.38 -4.49 -1.24
CA VAL A 277 27.33 -3.27 -2.05
C VAL A 277 28.22 -2.21 -1.42
N LYS A 278 29.29 -1.80 -2.12
CA LYS A 278 30.28 -0.86 -1.59
C LYS A 278 29.89 0.61 -1.76
N GLU A 279 29.23 0.92 -2.86
CA GLU A 279 28.84 2.27 -3.23
C GLU A 279 27.39 2.28 -3.72
N ALA A 280 26.68 3.38 -3.46
CA ALA A 280 25.32 3.55 -3.96
C ALA A 280 25.30 3.42 -5.49
N THR A 281 24.51 2.49 -6.01
CA THR A 281 24.55 2.06 -7.42
C THR A 281 23.16 2.09 -8.03
N LEU A 282 23.05 2.71 -9.21
CA LEU A 282 21.92 2.58 -10.12
C LEU A 282 22.21 1.44 -11.09
N VAL A 283 21.31 0.47 -11.19
CA VAL A 283 21.42 -0.61 -12.18
C VAL A 283 20.41 -0.36 -13.29
N PHE A 284 20.84 -0.46 -14.55
CA PHE A 284 19.94 -0.53 -15.71
C PHE A 284 19.93 -1.93 -16.29
N TYR A 285 18.75 -2.37 -16.69
CA TYR A 285 18.50 -3.76 -17.05
C TYR A 285 18.19 -3.92 -18.54
N PRO A 286 18.60 -5.05 -19.16
CA PRO A 286 18.25 -5.37 -20.53
C PRO A 286 16.80 -5.85 -20.63
N MET A 287 16.04 -5.21 -21.50
CA MET A 287 14.60 -5.47 -21.71
C MET A 287 14.37 -6.31 -22.97
N LYS A 288 13.42 -7.25 -22.92
CA LYS A 288 13.12 -8.12 -24.08
C LYS A 288 12.42 -7.38 -25.21
N CYS A 289 11.40 -6.60 -24.87
CA CYS A 289 10.60 -5.87 -25.85
C CYS A 289 11.23 -4.49 -26.15
N PRO A 290 11.41 -4.09 -27.42
CA PRO A 290 11.96 -2.78 -27.77
C PRO A 290 11.18 -1.59 -27.19
N ASN A 291 9.85 -1.67 -27.14
CA ASN A 291 9.05 -0.61 -26.52
C ASN A 291 9.20 -0.53 -25.00
N ARG A 292 9.45 -1.66 -24.32
CA ARG A 292 9.84 -1.68 -22.90
C ARG A 292 11.24 -1.10 -22.70
N ALA A 293 12.19 -1.40 -23.59
CA ALA A 293 13.55 -0.84 -23.53
C ALA A 293 13.55 0.71 -23.65
N ALA A 294 12.63 1.26 -24.45
CA ALA A 294 12.45 2.70 -24.64
C ALA A 294 11.92 3.44 -23.39
N GLU A 295 11.48 2.73 -22.34
CA GLU A 295 11.04 3.33 -21.07
C GLU A 295 12.19 3.94 -20.26
N ARG A 296 13.44 3.61 -20.62
CA ARG A 296 14.66 4.09 -19.96
C ARG A 296 14.94 5.55 -20.31
N ARG A 297 14.24 6.46 -19.62
CA ARG A 297 14.26 7.91 -19.93
C ARG A 297 15.37 8.67 -19.20
N GLU A 298 15.99 9.62 -19.91
CA GLU A 298 17.09 10.46 -19.40
C GLU A 298 16.68 11.42 -18.27
N ASP A 299 15.44 11.90 -18.26
CA ASP A 299 14.94 12.78 -17.19
C ASP A 299 14.85 12.04 -15.85
N ILE A 300 14.40 10.78 -15.85
CA ILE A 300 14.40 9.91 -14.68
C ILE A 300 15.82 9.65 -14.20
N LYS A 301 16.76 9.33 -15.11
CA LYS A 301 18.17 9.10 -14.76
C LYS A 301 18.79 10.30 -14.04
N LYS A 302 18.52 11.52 -14.51
CA LYS A 302 19.00 12.76 -13.89
C LYS A 302 18.45 12.93 -12.47
N VAL A 303 17.17 12.64 -12.24
CA VAL A 303 16.57 12.69 -10.89
C VAL A 303 17.17 11.63 -9.96
N LEU A 304 17.45 10.43 -10.45
CA LEU A 304 18.10 9.39 -9.64
C LEU A 304 19.54 9.78 -9.28
N ALA A 305 20.28 10.39 -10.22
CA ALA A 305 21.61 10.91 -9.95
C ALA A 305 21.63 11.99 -8.85
N THR A 306 20.65 12.92 -8.85
CA THR A 306 20.54 13.94 -7.78
C THR A 306 20.15 13.35 -6.42
N LYS A 307 19.62 12.11 -6.39
CA LYS A 307 19.36 11.34 -5.17
C LYS A 307 20.56 10.53 -4.67
N GLY A 308 21.75 10.71 -5.25
CA GLY A 308 22.98 10.04 -4.82
C GLY A 308 23.34 8.79 -5.61
N TYR A 309 22.57 8.46 -6.66
CA TYR A 309 22.82 7.30 -7.52
C TYR A 309 23.61 7.68 -8.79
N GLY A 310 24.78 8.29 -8.61
CA GLY A 310 25.66 8.72 -9.71
C GLY A 310 26.47 7.58 -10.34
N ARG A 311 26.72 6.49 -9.61
CA ARG A 311 27.40 5.29 -10.13
C ARG A 311 26.39 4.41 -10.84
N VAL A 312 26.64 4.14 -12.11
CA VAL A 312 25.77 3.31 -12.97
C VAL A 312 26.43 1.96 -13.25
N TYR A 313 25.69 0.88 -13.03
CA TYR A 313 25.98 -0.43 -13.60
C TYR A 313 24.95 -0.71 -14.71
N ASP A 314 25.37 -0.55 -15.97
CA ASP A 314 24.50 -0.69 -17.12
C ASP A 314 24.61 -2.10 -17.73
N MET A 315 23.61 -2.94 -17.49
CA MET A 315 23.50 -4.27 -18.09
C MET A 315 22.70 -4.26 -19.40
N SER A 316 22.12 -3.12 -19.78
CA SER A 316 21.25 -3.06 -20.95
C SER A 316 21.96 -3.30 -22.28
N VAL A 317 23.29 -3.22 -22.29
CA VAL A 317 24.13 -3.58 -23.43
C VAL A 317 23.92 -5.02 -23.89
N GLU A 318 23.45 -5.90 -22.99
CA GLU A 318 23.19 -7.31 -23.27
C GLU A 318 21.94 -7.55 -24.14
N GLU A 319 21.11 -6.52 -24.36
CA GLU A 319 20.00 -6.56 -25.33
C GLU A 319 20.50 -6.93 -26.74
N ALA A 320 21.71 -6.48 -27.12
CA ALA A 320 22.35 -6.81 -28.39
C ALA A 320 22.70 -8.31 -28.53
N ASN A 321 22.88 -9.00 -27.40
CA ASN A 321 23.14 -10.44 -27.33
C ASN A 321 21.85 -11.26 -27.15
N LYS A 322 20.67 -10.63 -27.18
CA LYS A 322 19.37 -11.24 -26.91
C LYS A 322 19.29 -11.91 -25.53
N LYS A 323 20.01 -11.38 -24.54
CA LYS A 323 19.90 -11.76 -23.14
C LYS A 323 19.15 -10.67 -22.38
N TYR A 324 18.23 -11.09 -21.51
CA TYR A 324 17.30 -10.19 -20.85
C TYR A 324 17.26 -10.46 -19.35
N PHE A 325 17.05 -9.43 -18.55
CA PHE A 325 17.01 -9.53 -17.10
C PHE A 325 16.22 -8.36 -16.56
N GLU A 326 14.89 -8.41 -16.67
CA GLU A 326 13.96 -7.27 -16.47
C GLU A 326 13.79 -6.80 -15.01
N GLY A 327 14.89 -6.38 -14.41
CA GLY A 327 14.97 -5.68 -13.14
C GLY A 327 14.30 -6.44 -12.00
N THR A 328 13.64 -5.69 -11.12
CA THR A 328 12.95 -6.28 -9.95
C THR A 328 11.65 -7.01 -10.31
N GLY A 329 11.32 -7.12 -11.61
CA GLY A 329 10.33 -8.07 -12.11
C GLY A 329 10.81 -9.51 -11.95
N VAL A 330 12.04 -9.77 -12.40
CA VAL A 330 12.67 -11.09 -12.37
C VAL A 330 13.57 -11.30 -11.16
N LEU A 331 13.90 -10.22 -10.46
CA LEU A 331 14.82 -10.24 -9.34
C LEU A 331 14.09 -9.90 -8.02
N VAL A 332 13.81 -10.92 -7.21
CA VAL A 332 13.28 -10.74 -5.85
C VAL A 332 14.43 -10.80 -4.86
N ILE A 333 14.63 -9.71 -4.11
CA ILE A 333 15.85 -9.46 -3.36
C ILE A 333 15.58 -9.54 -1.86
N ASP A 334 16.29 -10.40 -1.17
CA ASP A 334 16.41 -10.42 0.30
C ASP A 334 17.69 -9.65 0.68
N ARG A 335 17.53 -8.33 0.85
CA ARG A 335 18.65 -7.40 1.06
C ARG A 335 19.32 -7.63 2.41
N VAL A 336 18.53 -7.97 3.42
CA VAL A 336 18.99 -8.18 4.79
C VAL A 336 19.88 -9.41 4.88
N ASN A 337 19.47 -10.52 4.25
CA ASN A 337 20.22 -11.78 4.31
C ASN A 337 21.21 -11.95 3.14
N GLY A 338 21.13 -11.10 2.11
CA GLY A 338 22.03 -11.14 0.96
C GLY A 338 21.73 -12.32 0.03
N VAL A 339 20.44 -12.67 -0.13
CA VAL A 339 19.97 -13.73 -1.02
C VAL A 339 19.15 -13.12 -2.15
N VAL A 340 19.28 -13.64 -3.36
CA VAL A 340 18.41 -13.28 -4.48
C VAL A 340 17.70 -14.49 -5.05
N TYR A 341 16.43 -14.29 -5.40
CA TYR A 341 15.55 -15.31 -5.95
C TYR A 341 15.19 -14.93 -7.38
N VAL A 342 15.40 -15.87 -8.31
CA VAL A 342 15.17 -15.65 -9.74
C VAL A 342 14.51 -16.88 -10.36
N ASP A 343 13.31 -16.70 -10.88
CA ASP A 343 12.65 -17.62 -11.80
C ASP A 343 13.22 -17.43 -13.21
N ILE A 344 13.89 -18.46 -13.73
CA ILE A 344 14.54 -18.43 -15.04
C ILE A 344 13.48 -18.55 -16.14
N SER A 345 13.36 -17.50 -16.94
CA SER A 345 12.33 -17.34 -17.96
C SER A 345 12.90 -16.70 -19.22
N GLU A 346 12.05 -16.46 -20.23
CA GLU A 346 12.45 -15.70 -21.42
C GLU A 346 12.83 -14.24 -21.11
N ARG A 347 12.52 -13.75 -19.90
CA ARG A 347 12.83 -12.40 -19.44
C ARG A 347 13.93 -12.36 -18.36
N ALA A 348 14.44 -13.53 -17.98
CA ALA A 348 15.43 -13.71 -16.92
C ALA A 348 16.52 -14.71 -17.33
N ASP A 349 17.58 -14.23 -17.98
CA ASP A 349 18.73 -15.03 -18.35
C ASP A 349 19.55 -15.43 -17.12
N ARG A 350 19.89 -16.73 -17.03
CA ARG A 350 20.63 -17.29 -15.89
C ARG A 350 22.02 -16.70 -15.74
N SER A 351 22.74 -16.47 -16.84
CA SER A 351 24.10 -15.93 -16.79
C SER A 351 24.11 -14.48 -16.28
N LEU A 352 23.08 -13.70 -16.62
CA LEU A 352 22.91 -12.34 -16.10
C LEU A 352 22.55 -12.34 -14.62
N ALA A 353 21.73 -13.29 -14.16
CA ALA A 353 21.43 -13.45 -12.73
C ALA A 353 22.68 -13.77 -11.90
N GLU A 354 23.54 -14.66 -12.41
CA GLU A 354 24.83 -15.02 -11.80
C GLU A 354 25.79 -13.82 -11.76
N GLU A 355 25.94 -13.11 -12.89
CA GLU A 355 26.78 -11.91 -12.97
C GLU A 355 26.30 -10.83 -12.00
N TRP A 356 24.99 -10.55 -12.00
CA TRP A 356 24.39 -9.54 -11.13
C TRP A 356 24.65 -9.87 -9.66
N THR A 357 24.39 -11.12 -9.26
CA THR A 357 24.59 -11.59 -7.88
C THR A 357 26.03 -11.35 -7.43
N GLN A 358 27.00 -11.76 -8.27
CA GLN A 358 28.41 -11.61 -7.97
C GLN A 358 28.84 -10.14 -7.93
N LYS A 359 28.50 -9.35 -8.94
CA LYS A 359 28.92 -7.94 -9.05
C LYS A 359 28.31 -7.03 -8.00
N MET A 360 27.07 -7.31 -7.60
CA MET A 360 26.40 -6.56 -6.54
C MET A 360 26.80 -7.03 -5.13
N GLY A 361 27.55 -8.14 -5.02
CA GLY A 361 28.07 -8.64 -3.74
C GLY A 361 27.05 -9.40 -2.91
N TYR A 362 26.02 -9.97 -3.55
CA TYR A 362 25.07 -10.88 -2.90
C TYR A 362 25.72 -12.24 -2.66
N LYS A 363 25.33 -12.90 -1.56
CA LYS A 363 25.97 -14.13 -1.07
C LYS A 363 25.45 -15.38 -1.76
N GLU A 364 24.18 -15.36 -2.17
CA GLU A 364 23.49 -16.55 -2.66
C GLU A 364 22.48 -16.18 -3.76
N LEU A 365 22.50 -16.97 -4.83
CA LEU A 365 21.49 -16.96 -5.89
C LEU A 365 20.68 -18.26 -5.79
N VAL A 366 19.38 -18.12 -5.58
CA VAL A 366 18.41 -19.20 -5.64
C VAL A 366 17.67 -19.09 -6.99
N ALA A 367 18.18 -19.82 -7.98
CA ALA A 367 17.58 -19.88 -9.32
C ALA A 367 16.72 -21.14 -9.48
N PHE A 368 15.54 -21.00 -10.06
CA PHE A 368 14.59 -22.10 -10.30
C PHE A 368 13.76 -21.84 -11.56
N ARG A 369 12.87 -22.77 -11.93
CA ARG A 369 11.86 -22.58 -12.98
C ARG A 369 10.46 -22.81 -12.46
N SER A 370 9.51 -21.99 -12.89
CA SER A 370 8.12 -22.11 -12.47
C SER A 370 7.10 -22.01 -13.62
N THR A 371 5.90 -22.55 -13.40
CA THR A 371 4.79 -22.53 -14.36
C THR A 371 3.49 -22.01 -13.75
N ASP A 372 2.68 -21.30 -14.55
CA ASP A 372 1.35 -20.82 -14.20
C ASP A 372 0.29 -21.95 -14.14
N LEU A 373 -0.96 -21.58 -13.83
CA LEU A 373 -2.11 -22.51 -13.83
C LEU A 373 -2.34 -23.23 -15.16
N ARG A 374 -1.84 -22.67 -16.27
CA ARG A 374 -2.00 -23.17 -17.63
C ARG A 374 -0.76 -23.96 -18.09
N GLY A 375 0.21 -24.17 -17.21
CA GLY A 375 1.45 -24.88 -17.50
C GLY A 375 2.46 -24.08 -18.34
N LYS A 376 2.25 -22.76 -18.51
CA LYS A 376 3.20 -21.88 -19.20
C LYS A 376 4.25 -21.37 -18.22
N SER A 377 5.47 -21.10 -18.70
CA SER A 377 6.51 -20.48 -17.88
C SER A 377 5.99 -19.17 -17.26
N VAL A 378 6.21 -18.98 -15.97
CA VAL A 378 6.03 -17.66 -15.35
C VAL A 378 7.15 -16.76 -15.88
N TYR A 379 6.80 -15.53 -16.26
CA TYR A 379 7.73 -14.61 -16.93
C TYR A 379 8.54 -13.78 -15.92
N HIS A 380 7.94 -13.37 -14.80
CA HIS A 380 8.56 -12.56 -13.75
C HIS A 380 8.43 -13.24 -12.37
N THR A 381 9.54 -13.35 -11.65
CA THR A 381 9.62 -13.90 -10.29
C THR A 381 8.68 -13.21 -9.31
N ASN A 382 8.52 -11.89 -9.42
CA ASN A 382 7.68 -11.10 -8.52
C ASN A 382 6.17 -11.33 -8.69
N VAL A 383 5.75 -12.17 -9.63
CA VAL A 383 4.35 -12.62 -9.75
C VAL A 383 4.09 -13.80 -8.83
N MET A 384 5.11 -14.63 -8.60
CA MET A 384 4.97 -15.85 -7.79
C MET A 384 5.47 -15.69 -6.35
N MET A 385 6.28 -14.67 -6.05
CA MET A 385 6.80 -14.46 -4.71
C MET A 385 7.16 -13.01 -4.36
N ALA A 386 7.17 -12.74 -3.05
CA ALA A 386 7.66 -11.51 -2.44
C ALA A 386 8.43 -11.82 -1.15
N VAL A 387 9.40 -10.96 -0.81
CA VAL A 387 10.21 -11.06 0.42
C VAL A 387 10.16 -9.73 1.17
N GLY A 388 9.65 -9.77 2.41
CA GLY A 388 9.73 -8.70 3.39
C GLY A 388 10.80 -8.98 4.44
N THR A 389 10.85 -8.20 5.51
CA THR A 389 11.92 -8.28 6.53
C THR A 389 11.87 -9.60 7.31
N GLY A 390 10.67 -10.13 7.58
CA GLY A 390 10.47 -11.36 8.37
C GLY A 390 9.48 -12.36 7.77
N VAL A 391 8.82 -11.99 6.67
CA VAL A 391 7.82 -12.81 5.99
C VAL A 391 8.15 -12.94 4.51
N ALA A 392 7.90 -14.11 3.94
CA ALA A 392 7.99 -14.34 2.50
C ALA A 392 6.69 -14.95 1.98
N ILE A 393 6.20 -14.46 0.84
CA ILE A 393 5.04 -15.01 0.12
C ILE A 393 5.60 -15.82 -1.05
N VAL A 394 5.13 -17.05 -1.26
CA VAL A 394 5.65 -17.92 -2.34
C VAL A 394 4.61 -18.90 -2.85
N CYS A 395 4.48 -19.01 -4.16
CA CYS A 395 3.73 -20.09 -4.81
C CYS A 395 4.65 -21.30 -5.04
N ALA A 396 4.90 -22.12 -4.02
CA ALA A 396 5.82 -23.27 -4.18
C ALA A 396 5.33 -24.28 -5.24
N ASP A 397 4.02 -24.40 -5.42
CA ASP A 397 3.39 -25.30 -6.40
C ASP A 397 3.66 -24.93 -7.87
N SER A 398 4.12 -23.69 -8.14
CA SER A 398 4.53 -23.30 -9.50
C SER A 398 5.87 -23.94 -9.89
N VAL A 399 6.74 -24.24 -8.92
CA VAL A 399 8.05 -24.88 -9.15
C VAL A 399 7.88 -26.40 -9.22
N LYS A 400 7.90 -26.96 -10.44
CA LYS A 400 7.59 -28.39 -10.64
C LYS A 400 8.72 -29.32 -10.23
N ASP A 401 9.97 -28.93 -10.46
CA ASP A 401 11.13 -29.72 -10.03
C ASP A 401 11.20 -29.78 -8.49
N ALA A 402 11.25 -31.00 -7.95
CA ALA A 402 11.19 -31.22 -6.51
C ALA A 402 12.45 -30.71 -5.78
N LYS A 403 13.62 -30.74 -6.43
CA LYS A 403 14.87 -30.26 -5.83
C LYS A 403 14.92 -28.74 -5.81
N GLU A 404 14.53 -28.09 -6.90
CA GLU A 404 14.42 -26.62 -6.97
C GLU A 404 13.39 -26.13 -5.95
N ARG A 405 12.21 -26.76 -5.87
CA ARG A 405 11.17 -26.41 -4.90
C ARG A 405 11.64 -26.57 -3.46
N GLN A 406 12.31 -27.68 -3.14
CA GLN A 406 12.87 -27.90 -1.81
C GLN A 406 13.95 -26.87 -1.47
N HIS A 407 14.84 -26.55 -2.41
CA HIS A 407 15.90 -25.57 -2.20
C HIS A 407 15.32 -24.16 -1.96
N LEU A 408 14.35 -23.73 -2.77
CA LEU A 408 13.63 -22.46 -2.61
C LEU A 408 13.01 -22.35 -1.22
N LEU A 409 12.19 -23.35 -0.83
CA LEU A 409 11.53 -23.36 0.47
C LEU A 409 12.51 -23.41 1.64
N SER A 410 13.60 -24.17 1.50
CA SER A 410 14.62 -24.27 2.55
C SER A 410 15.37 -22.95 2.73
N SER A 411 15.68 -22.23 1.63
CA SER A 411 16.31 -20.92 1.69
C SER A 411 15.40 -19.90 2.39
N LEU A 412 14.12 -19.82 2.00
CA LEU A 412 13.17 -18.88 2.60
C LEU A 412 12.94 -19.16 4.09
N ARG A 413 12.69 -20.43 4.46
CA ARG A 413 12.42 -20.85 5.86
C ARG A 413 13.62 -20.69 6.79
N ARG A 414 14.84 -20.45 6.26
CA ARG A 414 16.01 -20.17 7.09
C ARG A 414 15.88 -18.84 7.84
N THR A 415 15.20 -17.85 7.26
CA THR A 415 15.15 -16.48 7.78
C THR A 415 13.75 -15.87 7.82
N HIS A 416 12.76 -16.46 7.16
CA HIS A 416 11.41 -15.92 7.04
C HIS A 416 10.34 -16.91 7.51
N GLU A 417 9.26 -16.37 8.04
CA GLU A 417 7.99 -17.08 8.10
C GLU A 417 7.36 -17.13 6.70
N VAL A 418 7.09 -18.33 6.19
CA VAL A 418 6.64 -18.51 4.80
C VAL A 418 5.12 -18.58 4.72
N VAL A 419 4.54 -17.70 3.91
CA VAL A 419 3.14 -17.69 3.48
C VAL A 419 3.06 -18.36 2.11
N GLU A 420 2.74 -19.64 2.10
CA GLU A 420 2.53 -20.38 0.86
C GLU A 420 1.19 -19.97 0.24
N ILE A 421 1.20 -19.63 -1.04
CA ILE A 421 0.01 -19.30 -1.84
C ILE A 421 -0.26 -20.36 -2.89
N SER A 422 -1.52 -20.59 -3.19
CA SER A 422 -1.93 -21.50 -4.27
C SER A 422 -1.66 -20.88 -5.65
N LEU A 423 -1.67 -21.70 -6.70
CA LEU A 423 -1.61 -21.22 -8.09
C LEU A 423 -2.76 -20.25 -8.43
N ALA A 424 -3.95 -20.42 -7.85
CA ALA A 424 -5.07 -19.50 -8.02
C ALA A 424 -4.83 -18.15 -7.34
N GLN A 425 -4.20 -18.15 -6.16
CA GLN A 425 -3.77 -16.92 -5.50
C GLN A 425 -2.62 -16.23 -6.26
N MET A 426 -1.72 -17.00 -6.86
CA MET A 426 -0.70 -16.46 -7.77
C MET A 426 -1.33 -15.82 -9.02
N ASP A 427 -2.35 -16.44 -9.62
CA ASP A 427 -3.11 -15.86 -10.75
C ASP A 427 -3.83 -14.57 -10.35
N ALA A 428 -4.27 -14.47 -9.08
CA ALA A 428 -4.79 -13.24 -8.46
C ALA A 428 -3.69 -12.28 -7.94
N LEU A 429 -2.45 -12.44 -8.40
CA LEU A 429 -1.28 -11.60 -8.11
C LEU A 429 -0.90 -11.47 -6.62
N CYS A 430 -1.20 -12.47 -5.79
CA CYS A 430 -0.78 -12.49 -4.38
C CYS A 430 0.75 -12.42 -4.20
N GLY A 431 1.54 -12.94 -5.16
CA GLY A 431 3.00 -12.80 -5.13
C GLY A 431 3.49 -11.39 -5.43
N ASN A 432 2.67 -10.56 -6.08
CA ASN A 432 3.01 -9.19 -6.50
C ASN A 432 2.84 -8.16 -5.37
N ALA A 433 3.27 -8.54 -4.17
CA ALA A 433 3.30 -7.70 -2.99
C ALA A 433 4.70 -7.08 -2.79
N LEU A 434 4.75 -5.96 -2.08
CA LEU A 434 6.00 -5.25 -1.76
C LEU A 434 5.98 -4.78 -0.31
N GLU A 435 7.03 -5.10 0.45
CA GLU A 435 7.24 -4.44 1.73
C GLU A 435 7.82 -3.02 1.49
N LEU A 436 7.17 -2.02 2.07
CA LEU A 436 7.61 -0.62 2.11
C LEU A 436 7.70 -0.16 3.56
N GLU A 437 8.28 1.00 3.81
CA GLU A 437 8.20 1.68 5.10
C GLU A 437 7.11 2.75 5.08
N ASP A 438 6.30 2.81 6.14
CA ASP A 438 5.36 3.89 6.36
C ASP A 438 6.06 5.18 6.87
N ALA A 439 5.29 6.26 7.10
CA ALA A 439 5.87 7.52 7.61
C ALA A 439 6.53 7.40 9.00
N ARG A 440 6.30 6.30 9.73
CA ARG A 440 6.91 6.01 11.04
C ARG A 440 8.17 5.16 10.90
N GLY A 441 8.53 4.73 9.69
CA GLY A 441 9.60 3.77 9.42
C GLY A 441 9.23 2.33 9.79
N LEU A 442 7.94 2.02 9.92
CA LEU A 442 7.48 0.65 10.18
C LEU A 442 7.14 -0.05 8.86
N PRO A 443 7.42 -1.37 8.75
CA PRO A 443 7.15 -2.10 7.52
C PRO A 443 5.64 -2.18 7.26
N VAL A 444 5.22 -2.01 6.00
CA VAL A 444 3.86 -2.21 5.51
C VAL A 444 3.92 -3.05 4.24
N MET A 445 2.96 -3.94 4.03
CA MET A 445 2.90 -4.77 2.83
C MET A 445 1.92 -4.17 1.83
N ALA A 446 2.42 -3.60 0.74
CA ALA A 446 1.64 -3.04 -0.36
C ALA A 446 1.22 -4.13 -1.36
N MET A 447 -0.06 -4.17 -1.72
CA MET A 447 -0.63 -5.15 -2.68
C MET A 447 -1.90 -4.59 -3.34
N SER A 448 -2.44 -5.26 -4.35
CA SER A 448 -3.77 -4.89 -4.88
C SER A 448 -4.88 -5.38 -3.96
N THR A 449 -6.05 -4.75 -4.06
CA THR A 449 -7.25 -5.22 -3.33
C THR A 449 -7.66 -6.63 -3.78
N GLN A 450 -7.41 -6.99 -5.04
CA GLN A 450 -7.62 -8.35 -5.55
C GLN A 450 -6.74 -9.36 -4.79
N ALA A 451 -5.43 -9.12 -4.74
CA ALA A 451 -4.49 -9.94 -3.98
C ALA A 451 -4.88 -10.02 -2.49
N TYR A 452 -5.20 -8.88 -1.87
CA TYR A 452 -5.63 -8.81 -0.46
C TYR A 452 -6.83 -9.73 -0.18
N ASN A 453 -7.84 -9.71 -1.07
CA ASN A 453 -9.05 -10.53 -0.93
C ASN A 453 -8.80 -12.01 -1.24
N ALA A 454 -7.85 -12.31 -2.13
CA ALA A 454 -7.49 -13.69 -2.48
C ALA A 454 -6.73 -14.40 -1.37
N PHE A 455 -5.99 -13.68 -0.51
CA PHE A 455 -5.42 -14.27 0.71
C PHE A 455 -6.52 -14.80 1.64
N THR A 456 -6.23 -15.91 2.31
CA THR A 456 -7.04 -16.38 3.45
C THR A 456 -6.82 -15.48 4.66
N GLU A 457 -7.74 -15.50 5.62
CA GLU A 457 -7.57 -14.72 6.85
C GLU A 457 -6.33 -15.16 7.65
N GLU A 458 -6.00 -16.45 7.64
CA GLU A 458 -4.80 -16.96 8.29
C GLU A 458 -3.52 -16.43 7.63
N GLN A 459 -3.44 -16.42 6.29
CA GLN A 459 -2.31 -15.83 5.57
C GLN A 459 -2.16 -14.33 5.87
N ARG A 460 -3.28 -13.58 5.92
CA ARG A 460 -3.25 -12.16 6.34
C ARG A 460 -2.80 -12.00 7.79
N ARG A 461 -3.25 -12.86 8.70
CA ARG A 461 -2.84 -12.87 10.12
C ARG A 461 -1.34 -13.14 10.26
N VAL A 462 -0.78 -14.04 9.45
CA VAL A 462 0.67 -14.29 9.39
C VAL A 462 1.41 -13.03 8.98
N MET A 463 1.02 -12.41 7.85
CA MET A 463 1.66 -11.18 7.38
C MET A 463 1.60 -10.05 8.44
N ARG A 464 0.44 -9.84 9.08
CA ARG A 464 0.25 -8.82 10.14
C ARG A 464 1.08 -9.02 11.42
N ARG A 465 1.77 -10.16 11.58
CA ARG A 465 2.78 -10.31 12.63
C ARG A 465 4.08 -9.57 12.32
N HIS A 466 4.38 -9.40 11.02
CA HIS A 466 5.63 -8.85 10.52
C HIS A 466 5.49 -7.41 10.04
N VAL A 467 4.30 -7.02 9.58
CA VAL A 467 4.04 -5.68 9.05
C VAL A 467 3.01 -4.92 9.85
N ALA A 468 3.20 -3.61 9.93
CA ALA A 468 2.32 -2.68 10.64
C ALA A 468 0.99 -2.52 9.93
N ASP A 469 0.92 -2.72 8.61
CA ASP A 469 -0.34 -2.76 7.89
C ASP A 469 -0.26 -3.53 6.57
N LEU A 470 -1.42 -3.98 6.10
CA LEU A 470 -1.61 -4.47 4.72
C LEU A 470 -2.23 -3.33 3.92
N VAL A 471 -1.41 -2.67 3.12
CA VAL A 471 -1.77 -1.47 2.35
C VAL A 471 -2.25 -1.94 0.98
N HIS A 472 -3.49 -1.62 0.61
CA HIS A 472 -4.03 -2.08 -0.67
C HIS A 472 -4.91 -1.06 -1.38
N ALA A 473 -4.95 -1.16 -2.71
CA ALA A 473 -5.75 -0.32 -3.59
C ALA A 473 -6.38 -1.15 -4.73
N PRO A 474 -7.60 -0.83 -5.18
CA PRO A 474 -8.18 -1.46 -6.36
C PRO A 474 -7.47 -0.94 -7.63
N ILE A 475 -6.87 -1.86 -8.39
CA ILE A 475 -6.16 -1.58 -9.65
C ILE A 475 -6.53 -2.62 -10.73
N ASP A 476 -7.76 -3.12 -10.67
CA ASP A 476 -8.22 -4.29 -11.43
C ASP A 476 -8.07 -4.15 -12.95
N THR A 477 -8.26 -2.93 -13.49
CA THR A 477 -8.10 -2.69 -14.93
C THR A 477 -6.63 -2.62 -15.32
N LEU A 478 -5.81 -1.97 -14.49
CA LEU A 478 -4.36 -1.92 -14.68
C LEU A 478 -3.78 -3.35 -14.66
N GLU A 479 -4.16 -4.17 -13.68
CA GLU A 479 -3.75 -5.57 -13.55
C GLU A 479 -4.19 -6.40 -14.75
N ARG A 480 -5.48 -6.34 -15.09
CA ARG A 480 -6.04 -7.15 -16.18
C ARG A 480 -5.43 -6.81 -17.54
N VAL A 481 -5.16 -5.54 -17.83
CA VAL A 481 -4.70 -5.11 -19.16
C VAL A 481 -3.18 -5.08 -19.25
N GLY A 482 -2.49 -4.61 -18.22
CA GLY A 482 -1.03 -4.51 -18.18
C GLY A 482 -0.33 -5.77 -17.68
N GLY A 483 -1.06 -6.68 -17.01
CA GLY A 483 -0.52 -7.94 -16.49
C GLY A 483 0.47 -7.75 -15.34
N GLY A 484 0.42 -6.63 -14.62
CA GLY A 484 1.28 -6.33 -13.47
C GLY A 484 0.49 -5.75 -12.31
N GLY A 485 0.84 -6.14 -11.08
CA GLY A 485 0.19 -5.69 -9.85
C GLY A 485 0.87 -4.47 -9.22
N VAL A 486 0.57 -4.24 -7.93
CA VAL A 486 1.09 -3.08 -7.19
C VAL A 486 2.62 -3.07 -7.15
N ARG A 487 3.29 -4.19 -6.90
CA ARG A 487 4.77 -4.25 -6.90
C ARG A 487 5.36 -3.75 -8.21
N CYS A 488 4.76 -4.10 -9.35
CA CYS A 488 5.27 -3.68 -10.66
C CYS A 488 5.18 -2.15 -10.86
N THR A 489 4.19 -1.49 -10.27
CA THR A 489 4.02 -0.03 -10.38
C THR A 489 5.02 0.79 -9.57
N LEU A 490 5.84 0.13 -8.75
CA LEU A 490 6.70 0.75 -7.74
C LEU A 490 8.16 0.40 -7.98
N ALA A 491 8.99 1.40 -8.25
CA ALA A 491 10.44 1.24 -8.23
C ALA A 491 11.00 1.84 -6.94
N GLU A 492 11.61 1.01 -6.08
CA GLU A 492 12.16 1.46 -4.80
C GLU A 492 13.36 2.40 -4.98
N ILE A 493 13.40 3.45 -4.16
CA ILE A 493 14.52 4.39 -4.03
C ILE A 493 15.01 4.32 -2.57
N PHE A 494 16.21 3.79 -2.36
CA PHE A 494 16.79 3.60 -1.02
C PHE A 494 17.61 4.79 -0.53
#